data_AF-A0A059GC20-F1
#
_entry.id   AF-A0A059GC20-F1
#
_cell.length_a   1.000
_cell.length_b   1.000
_cell.length_c   1.000
_cell.angle_alpha   90.00
_cell.angle_beta   90.00
_cell.angle_gamma   90.00
#
_symmetry.space_group_name_H-M   'P 1'
#
loop_
_entity.id
_entity.type
_entity.pdbx_description
1 polymer ?
#
loop_
_entity_poly.entity_id
_entity_poly.type
_entity_poly.pdbx_seq_one_letter_code
_entity_poly.pdbx_strand_id
1 'polypeptide(L)'
;MLWLNLLVASGMVTLTFTIHFVGLVVLSAILRERRVHPVNLTSVFGQGVSILFVVISLFGLHSVQIWTYAFAYLGLGQFSGLEEALYFSTSAFTTVGFGDVVLGDDWRMLGAAEAANGFLLIGWSTAFLVAVTARVRAFEADIEKLED
;
A
#
# COMPACT_ATOMS: atom_id res chain seq x y z
N MET A 1 11.70 25.87 -11.13
CA MET A 1 10.96 24.61 -11.29
C MET A 1 11.42 23.53 -10.32
N LEU A 2 12.72 23.21 -10.21
CA LEU A 2 13.22 22.14 -9.32
C LEU A 2 12.72 22.21 -7.85
N TRP A 3 12.82 23.37 -7.19
CA TRP A 3 12.38 23.50 -5.79
C TRP A 3 10.88 23.23 -5.61
N LEU A 4 10.05 23.67 -6.57
CA LEU A 4 8.62 23.40 -6.55
C LEU A 4 8.34 21.90 -6.72
N ASN A 5 9.03 21.25 -7.66
CA ASN A 5 8.95 19.80 -7.84
C ASN A 5 9.29 19.06 -6.54
N LEU A 6 10.42 19.38 -5.90
CA LEU A 6 10.83 18.74 -4.65
C LEU A 6 9.84 18.98 -3.50
N LEU A 7 9.24 20.18 -3.43
CA LEU A 7 8.23 20.51 -2.43
C LEU A 7 6.95 19.69 -2.64
N VAL A 8 6.46 19.61 -3.89
CA VAL A 8 5.29 18.80 -4.24
C VAL A 8 5.58 17.32 -4.00
N ALA A 9 6.75 16.82 -4.41
CA ALA A 9 7.17 15.45 -4.17
C ALA A 9 7.19 15.12 -2.67
N SER A 10 7.79 15.99 -1.85
CA SER A 10 7.81 15.81 -0.39
C SER A 10 6.41 15.82 0.23
N GLY A 11 5.52 16.70 -0.27
CA GLY A 11 4.12 16.74 0.14
C GLY A 11 3.38 15.45 -0.20
N MET A 12 3.57 14.94 -1.43
CA MET A 12 2.96 13.70 -1.90
C MET A 12 3.47 12.48 -1.13
N VAL A 13 4.77 12.40 -0.85
CA VAL A 13 5.34 11.35 0.01
C VAL A 13 4.70 11.41 1.40
N THR A 14 4.67 12.59 2.03
CA THR A 14 4.10 12.75 3.38
C THR A 14 2.61 12.36 3.42
N LEU A 15 1.85 12.80 2.42
CA LEU A 15 0.43 12.47 2.30
C LEU A 15 0.21 10.96 2.17
N THR A 16 0.93 10.31 1.26
CA THR A 16 0.77 8.87 0.99
C THR A 16 1.28 8.00 2.13
N PHE A 17 2.34 8.39 2.84
CA PHE A 17 2.76 7.77 4.11
C PHE A 17 1.68 7.89 5.18
N THR A 18 1.05 9.05 5.29
CA THR A 18 -0.04 9.28 6.26
C THR A 18 -1.25 8.41 5.93
N ILE A 19 -1.66 8.37 4.66
CA ILE A 19 -2.72 7.46 4.17
C ILE A 19 -2.36 6.01 4.52
N HIS A 20 -1.10 5.60 4.28
CA HIS A 20 -0.65 4.25 4.58
C HIS A 20 -0.76 3.92 6.06
N PHE A 21 -0.19 4.79 6.91
CA PHE A 21 -0.16 4.61 8.35
C PHE A 21 -1.58 4.51 8.91
N VAL A 22 -2.47 5.42 8.52
CA VAL A 22 -3.89 5.37 8.92
C VAL A 22 -4.54 4.06 8.43
N GLY A 23 -4.30 3.66 7.18
CA GLY A 23 -4.80 2.41 6.63
C GLY A 23 -4.37 1.18 7.43
N LEU A 24 -3.08 1.10 7.81
CA LEU A 24 -2.56 0.02 8.64
C LEU A 24 -3.12 0.05 10.07
N VAL A 25 -3.32 1.23 10.66
CA VAL A 25 -3.95 1.38 11.98
C VAL A 25 -5.40 0.90 11.94
N VAL A 26 -6.18 1.32 10.93
CA VAL A 26 -7.57 0.89 10.74
C VAL A 26 -7.64 -0.62 10.51
N LEU A 27 -6.80 -1.16 9.63
CA LEU A 27 -6.74 -2.59 9.38
C LEU A 27 -6.39 -3.38 10.65
N SER A 28 -5.42 -2.89 11.43
CA SER A 28 -5.06 -3.49 12.72
C SER A 28 -6.21 -3.45 13.73
N ALA A 29 -6.97 -2.36 13.77
CA ALA A 29 -8.16 -2.24 14.62
C ALA A 29 -9.25 -3.24 14.22
N ILE A 30 -9.55 -3.36 12.93
CA ILE A 30 -10.52 -4.34 12.39
C ILE A 30 -10.08 -5.77 12.74
N LEU A 31 -8.81 -6.10 12.54
CA LEU A 31 -8.26 -7.42 12.87
C LEU A 31 -8.34 -7.71 14.38
N ARG A 32 -8.20 -6.69 15.24
CA ARG A 32 -8.33 -6.83 16.69
C ARG A 32 -9.79 -7.03 17.12
N GLU A 33 -10.73 -6.28 16.57
CA GLU A 33 -12.16 -6.44 16.87
C GLU A 33 -12.69 -7.80 16.43
N ARG A 34 -12.25 -8.30 15.26
CA ARG A 34 -12.57 -9.65 14.79
C ARG A 34 -11.93 -10.77 15.61
N ARG A 35 -11.00 -10.48 16.53
CA ARG A 35 -10.54 -11.45 17.54
C ARG A 35 -11.46 -11.50 18.76
N VAL A 36 -12.25 -10.46 19.02
CA VAL A 36 -13.19 -10.42 20.17
C VAL A 36 -14.47 -11.21 19.87
N HIS A 37 -14.87 -11.29 18.60
CA HIS A 37 -15.87 -12.24 18.12
C HIS A 37 -15.17 -13.41 17.43
N PRO A 38 -15.15 -14.62 17.99
CA PRO A 38 -14.42 -15.74 17.41
C PRO A 38 -15.09 -16.14 16.10
N VAL A 39 -14.62 -15.59 14.97
CA VAL A 39 -14.57 -16.37 13.74
C VAL A 39 -13.69 -17.57 14.11
N ASN A 40 -14.10 -18.80 13.78
CA ASN A 40 -13.35 -20.03 14.05
C ASN A 40 -11.96 -19.98 13.38
N LEU A 41 -11.01 -19.30 14.03
CA LEU A 41 -9.58 -19.24 13.67
C LEU A 41 -8.87 -20.57 13.98
N THR A 42 -9.61 -21.54 14.54
CA THR A 42 -9.21 -22.93 14.77
C THR A 42 -9.07 -23.73 13.47
N SER A 43 -9.68 -23.28 12.36
CA SER A 43 -9.56 -23.95 11.07
C SER A 43 -8.57 -23.23 10.16
N VAL A 44 -7.68 -23.99 9.51
CA VAL A 44 -6.77 -23.54 8.44
C VAL A 44 -7.51 -22.68 7.39
N PHE A 45 -8.77 -23.00 7.09
CA PHE A 45 -9.59 -22.22 6.15
C PHE A 45 -9.89 -20.80 6.66
N GLY A 46 -10.24 -20.64 7.93
CA GLY A 46 -10.51 -19.33 8.55
C GLY A 46 -9.27 -18.43 8.61
N GLN A 47 -8.10 -19.03 8.80
CA GLN A 47 -6.82 -18.32 8.71
C GLN A 47 -6.52 -17.84 7.28
N GLY A 48 -6.73 -18.73 6.29
CA GLY A 48 -6.56 -18.39 4.88
C GLY A 48 -7.44 -17.21 4.45
N VAL A 49 -8.71 -17.21 4.85
CA VAL A 49 -9.65 -16.09 4.59
C VAL A 49 -9.16 -14.79 5.25
N SER A 50 -8.63 -14.86 6.47
CA SER A 50 -8.11 -13.69 7.19
C SER A 50 -6.87 -13.09 6.49
N ILE A 51 -5.94 -13.94 6.05
CA ILE A 51 -4.76 -13.51 5.28
C ILE A 51 -5.19 -12.89 3.94
N LEU A 52 -6.11 -13.53 3.21
CA LEU A 52 -6.64 -13.01 1.95
C LEU A 52 -7.29 -11.63 2.13
N PHE A 53 -8.07 -11.44 3.20
CA PHE A 53 -8.65 -10.15 3.55
C PHE A 53 -7.59 -9.07 3.75
N VAL A 54 -6.50 -9.39 4.45
CA VAL A 54 -5.37 -8.45 4.65
C VAL A 54 -4.70 -8.11 3.33
N VAL A 55 -4.40 -9.11 2.48
CA VAL A 55 -3.77 -8.87 1.17
C VAL A 55 -4.63 -7.97 0.29
N ILE A 56 -5.93 -8.25 0.19
CA ILE A 56 -6.88 -7.41 -0.58
C ILE A 56 -6.95 -5.99 -0.01
N SER A 57 -6.95 -5.85 1.32
CA SER A 57 -6.97 -4.54 1.99
C SER A 57 -5.70 -3.73 1.70
N LEU A 58 -4.53 -4.37 1.72
CA LEU A 58 -3.25 -3.74 1.38
C LEU A 58 -3.21 -3.34 -0.10
N PHE A 59 -3.71 -4.19 -1.00
CA PHE A 59 -3.83 -3.86 -2.42
C PHE A 59 -4.73 -2.64 -2.64
N GLY A 60 -5.88 -2.59 -1.98
CA GLY A 60 -6.78 -1.43 -2.01
C GLY A 60 -6.12 -0.17 -1.47
N LEU A 61 -5.36 -0.27 -0.38
CA LEU A 61 -4.60 0.85 0.20
C LEU A 61 -3.55 1.39 -0.77
N HIS A 62 -2.79 0.52 -1.43
CA HIS A 62 -1.85 0.93 -2.48
C HIS A 62 -2.55 1.53 -3.68
N SER A 63 -3.71 1.00 -4.07
CA SER A 63 -4.52 1.57 -5.15
C SER A 63 -4.91 3.01 -4.85
N VAL A 64 -5.34 3.32 -3.61
CA VAL A 64 -5.63 4.70 -3.20
C VAL A 64 -4.41 5.62 -3.33
N GLN A 65 -3.22 5.13 -2.96
CA GLN A 65 -1.97 5.90 -3.05
C GLN A 65 -1.58 6.17 -4.51
N ILE A 66 -1.68 5.16 -5.38
CA ILE A 66 -1.46 5.29 -6.83
C ILE A 66 -2.44 6.31 -7.43
N TRP A 67 -3.73 6.21 -7.09
CA TRP A 67 -4.73 7.17 -7.58
C TRP A 67 -4.44 8.60 -7.10
N THR A 68 -3.92 8.74 -5.88
CA THR A 68 -3.51 10.04 -5.34
C THR A 68 -2.41 10.67 -6.19
N TYR A 69 -1.40 9.90 -6.61
CA TYR A 69 -0.37 10.36 -7.56
C TYR A 69 -0.93 10.66 -8.95
N ALA A 70 -1.75 9.76 -9.51
CA ALA A 70 -2.38 9.97 -10.81
C ALA A 70 -3.18 11.29 -10.87
N PHE A 71 -3.96 11.59 -9.84
CA PHE A 71 -4.69 12.86 -9.77
C PHE A 71 -3.76 14.07 -9.59
N ALA A 72 -2.65 13.93 -8.89
CA ALA A 72 -1.63 14.98 -8.84
C ALA A 72 -1.04 15.25 -10.23
N TYR A 73 -0.75 14.21 -11.02
CA TYR A 73 -0.25 14.37 -12.39
C TYR A 73 -1.25 15.08 -13.31
N LEU A 74 -2.54 14.73 -13.22
CA LEU A 74 -3.59 15.44 -13.96
C LEU A 74 -3.71 16.90 -13.52
N GLY A 75 -3.66 17.17 -12.21
CA GLY A 75 -3.71 18.54 -11.66
C GLY A 75 -2.51 19.39 -12.06
N LEU A 76 -1.35 18.77 -12.28
CA LEU A 76 -0.12 19.41 -12.78
C LEU A 76 -0.06 19.48 -14.32
N GLY A 77 -1.10 19.01 -15.01
CA GLY A 77 -1.17 18.99 -16.48
C GLY A 77 -0.11 18.12 -17.14
N GLN A 78 0.41 17.09 -16.45
CA GLN A 78 1.44 16.20 -16.99
C GLN A 78 0.88 15.18 -17.97
N PHE A 79 -0.39 14.81 -17.83
CA PHE A 79 -1.09 13.90 -18.73
C PHE A 79 -2.47 14.46 -19.07
N SER A 80 -2.96 14.11 -20.25
CA SER A 80 -4.27 14.55 -20.73
C SER A 80 -5.41 13.59 -20.36
N GLY A 81 -5.08 12.33 -20.07
CA GLY A 81 -6.04 11.27 -19.78
C GLY A 81 -5.76 10.56 -18.46
N LEU A 82 -6.83 10.08 -17.82
CA LEU A 82 -6.75 9.31 -16.57
C LEU A 82 -5.99 7.99 -16.75
N GLU A 83 -6.18 7.32 -17.89
CA GLU A 83 -5.51 6.06 -18.21
C GLU A 83 -3.98 6.22 -18.20
N GLU A 84 -3.47 7.22 -18.92
CA GLU A 84 -2.04 7.51 -18.99
C GLU A 84 -1.46 7.88 -17.62
N ALA A 85 -2.18 8.72 -16.84
CA ALA A 85 -1.75 9.10 -15.50
C ALA A 85 -1.71 7.91 -14.52
N LEU A 86 -2.72 7.03 -14.55
CA LEU A 86 -2.76 5.82 -13.75
C LEU A 86 -1.71 4.80 -14.21
N TYR A 87 -1.50 4.67 -15.51
CA TYR A 87 -0.48 3.79 -16.08
C TYR A 87 0.91 4.22 -15.63
N PHE A 88 1.25 5.50 -15.77
CA PHE A 88 2.51 6.06 -15.29
C PHE A 88 2.66 5.86 -13.77
N SER A 89 1.66 6.29 -12.98
CA SER A 89 1.70 6.20 -11.52
C SER A 89 1.87 4.75 -11.05
N THR A 90 1.12 3.81 -11.63
CA THR A 90 1.24 2.39 -11.30
C THR A 90 2.64 1.88 -11.63
N SER A 91 3.15 2.18 -12.83
CA SER A 91 4.48 1.77 -13.30
C SER A 91 5.61 2.33 -12.42
N ALA A 92 5.52 3.60 -12.04
CA ALA A 92 6.47 4.26 -11.14
C ALA A 92 6.39 3.69 -9.72
N PHE A 93 5.20 3.68 -9.10
CA PHE A 93 4.96 3.24 -7.73
C PHE A 93 5.39 1.78 -7.50
N THR A 94 5.14 0.91 -8.47
CA THR A 94 5.55 -0.51 -8.41
C THR A 94 7.00 -0.74 -8.82
N THR A 95 7.74 0.31 -9.19
CA THR A 95 9.13 0.28 -9.67
C THR A 95 9.34 -0.51 -10.96
N VAL A 96 8.28 -0.77 -11.72
CA VAL A 96 8.35 -1.45 -13.02
C VAL A 96 9.02 -0.55 -14.06
N GLY A 97 8.59 0.71 -14.15
CA GLY A 97 9.28 1.74 -14.95
C GLY A 97 9.43 1.40 -16.43
N PHE A 98 8.35 0.98 -17.12
CA PHE A 98 8.37 0.61 -18.54
C PHE A 98 9.03 1.66 -19.47
N GLY A 99 8.93 2.95 -19.14
CA GLY A 99 9.68 4.04 -19.79
C GLY A 99 9.09 4.53 -21.11
N ASP A 100 7.95 3.99 -21.53
CA ASP A 100 7.14 4.41 -22.68
C ASP A 100 6.29 5.66 -22.39
N VAL A 101 5.83 5.81 -21.14
CA VAL A 101 5.20 7.03 -20.62
C VAL A 101 6.09 7.64 -19.55
N VAL A 102 6.39 8.93 -19.65
CA VAL A 102 7.29 9.66 -18.73
C VAL A 102 6.76 11.06 -18.41
N LEU A 103 7.09 11.57 -17.22
CA LEU A 103 6.82 12.97 -16.86
C LEU A 103 7.71 13.94 -17.63
N GLY A 104 7.23 15.17 -17.79
CA GLY A 104 8.05 16.25 -18.34
C GLY A 104 9.26 16.58 -17.47
N ASP A 105 10.25 17.23 -18.08
CA ASP A 105 11.55 17.52 -17.46
C ASP A 105 11.45 18.29 -16.13
N ASP A 106 10.47 19.18 -16.01
CA ASP A 106 10.23 19.95 -14.79
C ASP A 106 9.71 19.08 -13.62
N TRP A 107 9.08 17.94 -13.91
CA TRP A 107 8.41 17.06 -12.94
C TRP A 107 9.08 15.70 -12.75
N ARG A 108 10.18 15.38 -13.44
CA ARG A 108 10.87 14.09 -13.34
C ARG A 108 11.24 13.64 -11.92
N MET A 109 11.57 14.56 -11.01
CA MET A 109 11.85 14.21 -9.60
C MET A 109 10.62 13.77 -8.81
N LEU A 110 9.41 14.15 -9.22
CA LEU A 110 8.18 13.67 -8.61
C LEU A 110 7.98 12.18 -8.93
N GLY A 111 8.21 11.78 -10.18
CA GLY A 111 8.17 10.37 -10.59
C GLY A 111 9.27 9.53 -9.93
N ALA A 112 10.50 10.06 -9.82
CA ALA A 112 11.57 9.39 -9.09
C ALA A 112 11.23 9.22 -7.59
N ALA A 113 10.63 10.25 -6.97
CA ALA A 113 10.17 10.19 -5.60
C ALA A 113 9.01 9.19 -5.42
N GLU A 114 8.05 9.12 -6.36
CA GLU A 114 6.98 8.12 -6.35
C GLU A 114 7.55 6.70 -6.38
N ALA A 115 8.54 6.43 -7.22
CA ALA A 115 9.16 5.10 -7.30
C ALA A 115 9.84 4.69 -5.98
N ALA A 116 10.64 5.58 -5.39
CA ALA A 116 11.26 5.33 -4.09
C ALA A 116 10.22 5.17 -2.97
N ASN A 117 9.17 5.98 -2.99
CA ASN A 117 8.09 5.93 -2.02
C ASN A 117 7.27 4.64 -2.12
N GLY A 118 6.84 4.27 -3.33
CA GLY A 118 6.09 3.05 -3.58
C GLY A 118 6.86 1.79 -3.16
N PHE A 119 8.16 1.74 -3.43
CA PHE A 119 9.04 0.68 -2.92
C PHE A 119 8.98 0.56 -1.39
N LEU A 120 9.11 1.68 -0.66
CA LEU A 120 9.06 1.67 0.81
C LEU A 120 7.69 1.26 1.34
N LEU A 121 6.60 1.73 0.73
CA LEU A 121 5.23 1.42 1.15
C LEU A 121 4.88 -0.06 0.91
N ILE A 122 5.29 -0.64 -0.22
CA ILE A 122 5.13 -2.07 -0.51
C ILE A 122 5.99 -2.90 0.45
N GLY A 123 7.22 -2.46 0.73
CA GLY A 123 8.10 -3.08 1.72
C GLY A 123 7.49 -3.10 3.12
N TRP A 124 6.91 -1.98 3.56
CA TRP A 124 6.20 -1.89 4.84
C TRP A 124 4.99 -2.82 4.88
N SER A 125 4.21 -2.88 3.80
CA SER A 125 3.05 -3.78 3.69
C SER A 125 3.45 -5.26 3.78
N THR A 126 4.58 -5.62 3.19
CA THR A 126 5.14 -6.97 3.30
C THR A 126 5.54 -7.29 4.74
N ALA A 127 6.25 -6.39 5.41
CA ALA A 127 6.61 -6.56 6.83
C ALA A 127 5.37 -6.70 7.73
N PHE A 128 4.33 -5.90 7.45
CA PHE A 128 3.05 -5.99 8.14
C PHE A 128 2.38 -7.35 7.92
N LEU A 129 2.30 -7.83 6.68
CA LEU A 129 1.71 -9.13 6.33
C LEU A 129 2.44 -10.29 7.01
N VAL A 130 3.78 -10.24 7.05
CA VAL A 130 4.62 -11.22 7.76
C VAL A 130 4.29 -11.23 9.25
N ALA A 131 4.19 -10.05 9.88
CA ALA A 131 3.87 -9.94 11.30
C ALA A 131 2.45 -10.47 11.63
N VAL A 132 1.46 -10.17 10.78
CA VAL A 132 0.09 -10.69 10.93
C VAL A 132 0.08 -12.21 10.79
N THR A 133 0.76 -12.75 9.77
CA THR A 133 0.82 -14.21 9.53
C THR A 133 1.50 -14.95 10.68
N ALA A 134 2.61 -14.41 11.20
CA ALA A 134 3.30 -14.98 12.37
C ALA A 134 2.38 -15.03 13.61
N ARG A 135 1.57 -13.98 13.84
CA ARG A 135 0.62 -13.93 14.95
C ARG A 135 -0.55 -14.90 14.80
N VAL A 136 -0.94 -15.24 13.57
CA VAL A 136 -1.97 -16.26 13.30
C VAL A 136 -1.43 -17.65 13.62
N ARG A 137 -0.21 -17.97 13.16
CA ARG A 137 0.44 -19.26 13.44
C ARG A 137 0.71 -19.52 14.93
N ALA A 138 1.15 -18.50 15.67
CA ALA A 138 1.39 -18.64 17.10
C ALA A 138 0.11 -18.99 17.89
N PHE A 139 -1.04 -18.47 17.45
CA PHE A 139 -2.32 -18.76 18.07
C PHE A 139 -2.80 -20.19 17.81
N GLU A 140 -2.54 -20.73 16.62
CA GLU A 140 -2.85 -22.13 16.29
C GLU A 140 -2.04 -23.10 17.16
N ALA A 141 -0.74 -22.85 17.31
CA ALA A 141 0.14 -23.70 18.13
C ALA A 141 -0.23 -23.72 19.63
N ASP A 142 -0.83 -22.64 20.14
CA ASP A 142 -1.32 -22.60 21.53
C ASP A 142 -2.63 -23.37 21.70
N ILE A 143 -3.50 -23.42 20.67
CA ILE A 143 -4.74 -24.22 20.70
C ILE A 143 -4.42 -25.71 20.65
N GLU A 144 -3.51 -26.13 19.75
CA GLU A 144 -3.13 -27.54 19.61
C GLU A 144 -2.58 -28.12 20.93
N LYS A 145 -1.78 -27.33 21.68
CA LYS A 145 -1.30 -27.71 23.02
C LYS A 145 -2.37 -27.83 24.10
N LEU A 146 -3.55 -27.24 23.92
CA LEU A 146 -4.67 -27.36 24.87
C LEU A 146 -5.54 -28.58 24.59
N GLU A 147 -5.42 -29.17 23.39
CA GLU A 147 -6.14 -30.38 22.98
C GLU A 147 -5.38 -31.68 23.32
N ASP A 148 -4.06 -31.59 23.56
CA ASP A 148 -3.16 -32.67 24.03
C ASP A 148 -3.10 -32.81 25.57
#